data_AF-A0A2C6A5H7-F1
#
_entry.id   AF-A0A2C6A5H7-F1
#
_cell.length_a   1.000
_cell.length_b   1.000
_cell.length_c   1.000
_cell.angle_alpha   90.00
_cell.angle_beta   90.00
_cell.angle_gamma   90.00
#
_symmetry.space_group_name_H-M   'P 1'
#
loop_
_entity.id
_entity.type
_entity.pdbx_description
1 polymer ?
#
loop_
_entity_poly.entity_id
_entity_poly.type
_entity_poly.pdbx_seq_one_letter_code
_entity_poly.pdbx_strand_id
1 'polypeptide(L)'
;MKKILIIIFTIAIFVTGGIFGYKKIVADEREKKIIKMFNKDILDNFVENKKSVTERLKTSNPEEADKIYNDYLKISQLIIENINTEHLDFLNNIYNEDSEYYFTEKDWKTANKFLNNYDLEIFELAETEVKIMEVPNYYYNIFKDYVTDDYREYLEITYKENEEPYFTDGSILVSYDKIADRLLTWENFLKKYPNSDLAEIANEKCNIYRRIYILGSDNAPTREGGWENNELFYIPENNLKEFNRFIEKYPDSPTVELIKFYLENYKNIDVDTLLSEKIDKEFYLGGIENREKGNLFSKESNNLLEEFKKNKEEVINKLKTSSKEAADEIFQEYSKSNEELLEKINKIDAEMLNIGFYKDKNTAFYKDENIEKDKLDKQNKFLNSYGLEVVPIEDGFVLTEKKKFYYNLFKNFVTNDYREFLRLYSEEDIDYIEYFDKYVEIIADRIVAWEKFLEKYPDSNFRKMANDIYQEYRRTYIFGLTSSETRESLMNGKANEAVKEFNRFIKKYPNSPTSDIIKYYLENYKEENINTLISKKLNKNYEGE
;
A
#
# COMPACT_ATOMS: atom_id res chain seq x y z
N MET A 1 2.00 -46.31 -81.31
CA MET A 1 1.51 -45.69 -80.06
C MET A 1 2.32 -46.05 -78.81
N LYS A 2 2.61 -47.34 -78.52
CA LYS A 2 3.39 -47.73 -77.31
C LYS A 2 4.81 -47.11 -77.16
N LYS A 3 5.57 -46.94 -78.26
CA LYS A 3 6.92 -46.34 -78.20
C LYS A 3 6.94 -44.83 -77.88
N ILE A 4 5.90 -44.09 -78.29
CA ILE A 4 5.78 -42.65 -78.04
C ILE A 4 5.39 -42.39 -76.58
N LEU A 5 4.54 -43.25 -76.00
CA LEU A 5 4.13 -43.15 -74.60
C LEU A 5 5.30 -43.32 -73.62
N ILE A 6 6.23 -44.25 -73.93
CA ILE A 6 7.43 -44.48 -73.11
C ILE A 6 8.35 -43.26 -73.15
N ILE A 7 8.53 -42.62 -74.31
CA ILE A 7 9.37 -41.42 -74.44
C ILE A 7 8.78 -40.24 -73.66
N ILE A 8 7.45 -40.03 -73.74
CA ILE A 8 6.76 -38.98 -72.99
C ILE A 8 6.88 -39.23 -71.47
N PHE A 9 6.75 -40.48 -71.02
CA PHE A 9 6.86 -40.83 -69.61
C PHE A 9 8.30 -40.62 -69.07
N THR A 10 9.32 -40.99 -69.85
CA THR A 10 10.73 -40.75 -69.49
C THR A 10 11.06 -39.26 -69.44
N ILE A 11 10.55 -38.45 -70.37
CA ILE A 11 10.70 -36.99 -70.34
C ILE A 11 9.98 -36.40 -69.12
N ALA A 12 8.78 -36.86 -68.80
CA ALA A 12 8.05 -36.42 -67.61
C ALA A 12 8.80 -36.75 -66.31
N ILE A 13 9.43 -37.93 -66.20
CA ILE A 13 10.26 -38.31 -65.05
C ILE A 13 11.53 -37.43 -64.96
N PHE A 14 12.19 -37.15 -66.08
CA PHE A 14 13.39 -36.29 -66.09
C PHE A 14 13.06 -34.82 -65.77
N VAL A 15 11.93 -34.31 -66.28
CA VAL A 15 11.47 -32.95 -65.98
C VAL A 15 11.03 -32.84 -64.53
N THR A 16 10.26 -33.81 -64.01
CA THR A 16 9.87 -33.81 -62.59
C THR A 16 11.10 -33.98 -61.68
N GLY A 17 11.99 -34.95 -61.95
CA GLY A 17 13.23 -35.14 -61.22
C GLY A 17 14.18 -33.93 -61.26
N GLY A 18 14.29 -33.25 -62.41
CA GLY A 18 15.07 -32.03 -62.56
C GLY A 18 14.48 -30.84 -61.80
N ILE A 19 13.15 -30.67 -61.81
CA ILE A 19 12.46 -29.64 -61.03
C ILE A 19 12.60 -29.91 -59.52
N PHE A 20 12.48 -31.16 -59.08
CA PHE A 20 12.71 -31.55 -57.68
C PHE A 20 14.16 -31.32 -57.25
N GLY A 21 15.13 -31.68 -58.09
CA GLY A 21 16.55 -31.41 -57.84
C GLY A 21 16.87 -29.92 -57.73
N TYR A 22 16.36 -29.11 -58.66
CA TYR A 22 16.54 -27.65 -58.65
C TYR A 22 15.90 -27.00 -57.41
N LYS A 23 14.65 -27.36 -57.07
CA LYS A 23 13.98 -26.88 -55.85
C LYS A 23 14.75 -27.22 -54.57
N LYS A 24 15.39 -28.39 -54.52
CA LYS A 24 16.24 -28.79 -53.38
C LYS A 24 17.51 -27.93 -53.28
N ILE A 25 18.20 -27.70 -54.40
CA ILE A 25 19.41 -26.86 -54.43
C ILE A 25 19.10 -25.43 -53.97
N VAL A 26 18.02 -24.84 -54.49
CA VAL A 26 17.59 -23.48 -54.11
C VAL A 26 17.22 -23.39 -52.62
N ALA A 27 16.57 -24.42 -52.07
CA ALA A 27 16.27 -24.49 -50.64
C ALA A 27 17.55 -24.55 -49.79
N ASP A 28 18.53 -25.37 -50.18
CA ASP A 28 19.82 -25.49 -49.49
C ASP A 28 20.64 -24.18 -49.56
N GLU A 29 20.54 -23.41 -50.66
CA GLU A 29 21.18 -22.09 -50.78
C GLU A 29 20.53 -21.03 -49.89
N ARG A 30 19.19 -21.01 -49.82
CA ARG A 30 18.44 -20.09 -48.95
C ARG A 30 18.73 -20.38 -47.47
N GLU A 31 18.75 -21.64 -47.06
CA GLU A 31 19.13 -22.04 -45.70
C GLU A 31 20.53 -21.54 -45.33
N LYS A 32 21.52 -21.72 -46.23
CA LYS A 32 22.87 -21.18 -46.02
C LYS A 32 22.91 -19.66 -45.92
N LYS A 33 22.06 -18.94 -46.69
CA LYS A 33 21.97 -17.48 -46.63
C LYS A 33 21.44 -17.03 -45.26
N ILE A 34 20.36 -17.66 -44.78
CA ILE A 34 19.77 -17.36 -43.47
C ILE A 34 20.79 -17.59 -42.34
N ILE A 35 21.46 -18.75 -42.33
CA ILE A 35 22.45 -19.06 -41.29
C ILE A 35 23.61 -18.04 -41.28
N LYS A 36 23.99 -17.50 -42.44
CA LYS A 36 25.04 -16.47 -42.55
C LYS A 36 24.62 -15.09 -42.01
N MET A 37 23.33 -14.85 -41.80
CA MET A 37 22.85 -13.59 -41.19
C MET A 37 23.20 -13.52 -39.70
N PHE A 38 23.52 -14.66 -39.06
CA PHE A 38 23.84 -14.72 -37.64
C PHE A 38 25.35 -14.66 -37.37
N ASN A 39 25.77 -13.73 -36.51
CA ASN A 39 27.14 -13.62 -36.03
C ASN A 39 27.44 -14.74 -35.01
N LYS A 40 28.08 -15.80 -35.51
CA LYS A 40 28.42 -16.99 -34.71
C LYS A 40 29.35 -16.70 -33.54
N ASP A 41 30.27 -15.74 -33.65
CA ASP A 41 31.23 -15.46 -32.58
C ASP A 41 30.51 -14.95 -31.32
N ILE A 42 29.45 -14.16 -31.49
CA ILE A 42 28.63 -13.65 -30.39
C ILE A 42 27.72 -14.75 -29.83
N LEU A 43 27.15 -15.59 -30.68
CA LEU A 43 26.35 -16.74 -30.25
C LEU A 43 27.20 -17.78 -29.49
N ASP A 44 28.42 -18.04 -29.94
CA ASP A 44 29.37 -18.92 -29.27
C ASP A 44 29.77 -18.33 -27.90
N ASN A 45 29.94 -17.01 -27.79
CA ASN A 45 30.17 -16.34 -26.50
C ASN A 45 29.00 -16.52 -25.52
N PHE A 46 27.76 -16.47 -25.98
CA PHE A 46 26.57 -16.78 -25.16
C PHE A 46 26.64 -18.21 -24.58
N VAL A 47 27.00 -19.19 -25.43
CA VAL A 47 27.16 -20.60 -25.01
C VAL A 47 28.32 -20.79 -24.03
N GLU A 48 29.46 -20.12 -24.23
CA GLU A 48 30.58 -20.16 -23.29
C GLU A 48 30.22 -19.56 -21.93
N ASN A 49 29.42 -18.50 -21.92
CA ASN A 49 28.91 -17.92 -20.69
C ASN A 49 28.02 -18.90 -19.92
N LYS A 50 27.08 -19.56 -20.61
CA LYS A 50 26.25 -20.64 -20.05
C LYS A 50 27.09 -21.76 -19.44
N LYS A 51 28.15 -22.22 -20.13
CA LYS A 51 29.07 -23.24 -19.62
C LYS A 51 29.75 -22.80 -18.32
N SER A 52 30.27 -21.57 -18.29
CA SER A 52 30.91 -20.98 -17.11
C SER A 52 29.98 -20.99 -15.90
N VAL A 53 28.72 -20.60 -16.08
CA VAL A 53 27.69 -20.65 -15.03
C VAL A 53 27.39 -22.07 -14.58
N THR A 54 27.25 -22.99 -15.53
CA THR A 54 26.97 -24.41 -15.23
C THR A 54 28.09 -25.03 -14.40
N GLU A 55 29.37 -24.69 -14.65
CA GLU A 55 30.48 -25.17 -13.82
C GLU A 55 30.44 -24.61 -12.40
N ARG A 56 30.08 -23.33 -12.23
CA ARG A 56 29.92 -22.72 -10.90
C ARG A 56 28.82 -23.40 -10.09
N LEU A 57 27.70 -23.75 -10.75
CA LEU A 57 26.54 -24.41 -10.11
C LEU A 57 26.88 -25.80 -9.55
N LYS A 58 27.77 -26.56 -10.19
CA LYS A 58 28.16 -27.91 -9.70
C LYS A 58 28.79 -27.90 -8.32
N THR A 59 29.33 -26.77 -7.88
CA THR A 59 30.01 -26.62 -6.59
C THR A 59 29.25 -25.76 -5.58
N SER A 60 28.11 -25.18 -5.98
CA SER A 60 27.30 -24.33 -5.10
C SER A 60 26.31 -25.13 -4.26
N ASN A 61 25.95 -24.59 -3.09
CA ASN A 61 24.71 -24.97 -2.41
C ASN A 61 23.50 -24.21 -3.02
N PRO A 62 22.25 -24.57 -2.66
CA PRO A 62 21.06 -23.92 -3.23
C PRO A 62 21.01 -22.40 -3.05
N GLU A 63 21.34 -21.89 -1.87
CA GLU A 63 21.32 -20.45 -1.60
C GLU A 63 22.41 -19.68 -2.38
N GLU A 64 23.55 -20.34 -2.66
CA GLU A 64 24.58 -19.83 -3.57
C GLU A 64 24.12 -19.90 -5.03
N ALA A 65 23.41 -20.95 -5.43
CA ALA A 65 22.88 -21.11 -6.78
C ALA A 65 21.85 -20.03 -7.11
N ASP A 66 21.00 -19.62 -6.16
CA ASP A 66 20.06 -18.52 -6.31
C ASP A 66 20.79 -17.19 -6.61
N LYS A 67 21.88 -16.93 -5.90
CA LYS A 67 22.74 -15.76 -6.16
C LYS A 67 23.38 -15.84 -7.55
N ILE A 68 23.87 -17.02 -7.94
CA ILE A 68 24.42 -17.24 -9.28
C ILE A 68 23.35 -16.97 -10.34
N TYR A 69 22.10 -17.39 -10.13
CA TYR A 69 20.99 -17.10 -11.03
C TYR A 69 20.74 -15.59 -11.15
N ASN A 70 20.61 -14.88 -10.03
CA ASN A 70 20.33 -13.45 -10.03
C ASN A 70 21.45 -12.63 -10.72
N ASP A 71 22.71 -13.01 -10.48
CA ASP A 71 23.86 -12.41 -11.17
C ASP A 71 23.86 -12.75 -12.65
N TYR A 72 23.56 -14.01 -12.99
CA TYR A 72 23.57 -14.47 -14.37
C TYR A 72 22.46 -13.85 -15.20
N LEU A 73 21.26 -13.65 -14.64
CA LEU A 73 20.14 -13.01 -15.32
C LEU A 73 20.54 -11.63 -15.87
N LYS A 74 21.24 -10.82 -15.07
CA LYS A 74 21.75 -9.49 -15.48
C LYS A 74 22.79 -9.59 -16.59
N ILE A 75 23.72 -10.53 -16.47
CA ILE A 75 24.77 -10.76 -17.47
C ILE A 75 24.17 -11.25 -18.79
N SER A 76 23.22 -12.21 -18.72
CA SER A 76 22.54 -12.77 -19.88
C SER A 76 21.78 -11.68 -20.63
N GLN A 77 21.04 -10.81 -19.93
CA GLN A 77 20.36 -9.65 -20.53
C GLN A 77 21.31 -8.78 -21.36
N LEU A 78 22.49 -8.43 -20.83
CA LEU A 78 23.49 -7.64 -21.57
C LEU A 78 24.02 -8.38 -22.82
N ILE A 79 24.19 -9.71 -22.74
CA ILE A 79 24.62 -10.52 -23.89
C ILE A 79 23.51 -10.55 -24.95
N ILE A 80 22.25 -10.72 -24.55
CA ILE A 80 21.09 -10.70 -25.45
C ILE A 80 20.92 -9.32 -26.11
N GLU A 81 21.09 -8.23 -25.38
CA GLU A 81 21.10 -6.88 -25.94
C GLU A 81 22.19 -6.70 -27.00
N ASN A 82 23.39 -7.22 -26.73
CA ASN A 82 24.49 -7.18 -27.70
C ASN A 82 24.19 -8.05 -28.93
N ILE A 83 23.59 -9.23 -28.75
CA ILE A 83 23.11 -10.07 -29.87
C ILE A 83 22.09 -9.27 -30.69
N ASN A 84 21.06 -8.70 -30.09
CA ASN A 84 20.04 -7.95 -30.85
C ASN A 84 20.63 -6.73 -31.56
N THR A 85 21.56 -6.02 -30.92
CA THR A 85 22.25 -4.85 -31.49
C THR A 85 23.00 -5.22 -32.76
N GLU A 86 23.78 -6.31 -32.73
CA GLU A 86 24.53 -6.74 -33.92
C GLU A 86 23.67 -7.33 -35.04
N HIS A 87 22.43 -7.68 -34.72
CA HIS A 87 21.46 -8.21 -35.66
C HIS A 87 20.38 -7.18 -36.01
N LEU A 88 20.53 -5.92 -35.60
CA LEU A 88 19.47 -4.91 -35.65
C LEU A 88 18.97 -4.64 -37.08
N ASP A 89 19.88 -4.47 -38.03
CA ASP A 89 19.53 -4.22 -39.44
C ASP A 89 18.74 -5.39 -40.04
N PHE A 90 19.12 -6.62 -39.70
CA PHE A 90 18.42 -7.82 -40.12
C PHE A 90 17.03 -7.91 -39.47
N LEU A 91 16.94 -7.76 -38.15
CA LEU A 91 15.71 -7.89 -37.37
C LEU A 91 14.67 -6.83 -37.78
N ASN A 92 15.09 -5.57 -37.98
CA ASN A 92 14.21 -4.48 -38.40
C ASN A 92 13.64 -4.64 -39.83
N ASN A 93 14.27 -5.47 -40.66
CA ASN A 93 13.85 -5.68 -42.05
C ASN A 93 13.27 -7.07 -42.30
N ILE A 94 12.99 -7.85 -41.24
CA ILE A 94 12.54 -9.24 -41.36
C ILE A 94 11.17 -9.38 -42.06
N TYR A 95 10.32 -8.36 -41.94
CA TYR A 95 9.00 -8.31 -42.57
C TYR A 95 8.95 -7.48 -43.86
N ASN A 96 10.06 -6.85 -44.26
CA ASN A 96 10.09 -5.99 -45.44
C ASN A 96 10.26 -6.83 -46.71
N GLU A 97 9.19 -7.04 -47.48
CA GLU A 97 9.17 -7.87 -48.70
C GLU A 97 10.23 -7.48 -49.76
N ASP A 98 10.62 -6.19 -49.80
CA ASP A 98 11.62 -5.68 -50.74
C ASP A 98 13.06 -5.84 -50.21
N SER A 99 13.23 -6.27 -48.96
CA SER A 99 14.52 -6.47 -48.32
C SER A 99 15.10 -7.86 -48.58
N GLU A 100 16.42 -7.95 -48.63
CA GLU A 100 17.10 -9.24 -48.68
C GLU A 100 16.97 -10.07 -47.38
N TYR A 101 16.53 -9.41 -46.30
CA TYR A 101 16.27 -9.96 -44.97
C TYR A 101 14.82 -10.43 -44.77
N TYR A 102 13.94 -10.25 -45.76
CA TYR A 102 12.55 -10.73 -45.69
C TYR A 102 12.49 -12.21 -45.35
N PHE A 103 11.73 -12.59 -44.31
CA PHE A 103 11.50 -13.98 -43.95
C PHE A 103 10.10 -14.45 -44.31
N THR A 104 10.04 -15.59 -44.99
CA THR A 104 8.82 -16.41 -45.07
C THR A 104 8.67 -17.28 -43.82
N GLU A 105 7.49 -17.87 -43.59
CA GLU A 105 7.27 -18.84 -42.49
C GLU A 105 8.30 -19.99 -42.50
N LYS A 106 8.75 -20.42 -43.69
CA LYS A 106 9.80 -21.43 -43.83
C LYS A 106 11.18 -20.91 -43.41
N ASP A 107 11.49 -19.67 -43.74
CA ASP A 107 12.75 -19.04 -43.34
C ASP A 107 12.80 -18.86 -41.83
N TRP A 108 11.68 -18.46 -41.22
CA TRP A 108 11.51 -18.34 -39.77
C TRP A 108 11.78 -19.67 -39.06
N LYS A 109 11.15 -20.77 -39.52
CA LYS A 109 11.43 -22.13 -39.02
C LYS A 109 12.90 -22.54 -39.19
N THR A 110 13.55 -22.10 -40.26
CA THR A 110 14.96 -22.41 -40.54
C THR A 110 15.89 -21.65 -39.59
N ALA A 111 15.63 -20.36 -39.39
CA ALA A 111 16.36 -19.51 -38.45
C ALA A 111 16.23 -20.00 -37.01
N ASN A 112 15.01 -20.27 -36.54
CA ASN A 112 14.79 -20.77 -35.17
C ASN A 112 15.34 -22.19 -34.98
N LYS A 113 15.32 -23.05 -36.00
CA LYS A 113 16.04 -24.34 -35.94
C LYS A 113 17.55 -24.15 -35.77
N PHE A 114 18.13 -23.11 -36.38
CA PHE A 114 19.56 -22.80 -36.21
C PHE A 114 19.83 -22.21 -34.82
N LEU A 115 19.08 -21.20 -34.39
CA LEU A 115 19.22 -20.54 -33.09
C LEU A 115 18.95 -21.48 -31.91
N ASN A 116 18.05 -22.46 -32.05
CA ASN A 116 17.78 -23.46 -31.01
C ASN A 116 19.02 -24.29 -30.64
N ASN A 117 20.04 -24.38 -31.51
CA ASN A 117 21.32 -25.02 -31.14
C ASN A 117 22.12 -24.21 -30.11
N TYR A 118 21.75 -22.95 -29.90
CA TYR A 118 22.30 -22.01 -28.94
C TYR A 118 21.32 -21.73 -27.79
N ASP A 119 20.19 -22.44 -27.73
CA ASP A 119 19.07 -22.17 -26.82
C ASP A 119 18.49 -20.74 -26.97
N LEU A 120 18.47 -20.24 -28.21
CA LEU A 120 17.90 -18.95 -28.58
C LEU A 120 16.79 -19.13 -29.62
N GLU A 121 15.90 -18.15 -29.73
CA GLU A 121 14.90 -18.05 -30.81
C GLU A 121 14.68 -16.59 -31.21
N ILE A 122 14.24 -16.37 -32.45
CA ILE A 122 13.57 -15.14 -32.85
C ILE A 122 12.16 -15.20 -32.28
N PHE A 123 11.79 -14.16 -31.56
CA PHE A 123 10.51 -13.98 -30.90
C PHE A 123 9.83 -12.71 -31.40
N GLU A 124 8.53 -12.79 -31.63
CA GLU A 124 7.68 -11.66 -32.03
C GLU A 124 7.20 -10.92 -30.78
N LEU A 125 7.71 -9.71 -30.54
CA LEU A 125 7.31 -8.88 -29.41
C LEU A 125 6.02 -8.09 -29.69
N ALA A 126 5.90 -7.59 -30.91
CA ALA A 126 4.77 -6.84 -31.42
C ALA A 126 4.66 -7.05 -32.94
N GLU A 127 3.60 -6.53 -33.59
CA GLU A 127 3.32 -6.75 -35.01
C GLU A 127 4.52 -6.50 -35.95
N THR A 128 5.41 -5.57 -35.61
CA THR A 128 6.58 -5.21 -36.42
C THR A 128 7.91 -5.30 -35.69
N GLU A 129 7.92 -5.74 -34.42
CA GLU A 129 9.12 -5.82 -33.59
C GLU A 129 9.45 -7.28 -33.28
N VAL A 130 10.66 -7.70 -33.68
CA VAL A 130 11.20 -9.03 -33.34
C VAL A 130 12.51 -8.89 -32.58
N LYS A 131 12.81 -9.85 -31.70
CA LYS A 131 14.10 -9.95 -31.02
C LYS A 131 14.60 -11.38 -31.00
N ILE A 132 15.92 -11.54 -30.94
CA ILE A 132 16.54 -12.82 -30.58
C ILE A 132 16.59 -12.87 -29.06
N MET A 133 16.04 -13.91 -28.45
CA MET A 133 15.98 -14.08 -27.00
C MET A 133 16.14 -15.56 -26.61
N GLU A 134 16.35 -15.81 -25.33
CA GLU A 134 16.45 -17.17 -24.82
C GLU A 134 15.15 -17.95 -25.01
N VAL A 135 15.26 -19.24 -25.35
CA VAL A 135 14.08 -20.13 -25.39
C VAL A 135 13.38 -20.16 -24.03
N PRO A 136 12.05 -20.36 -23.96
CA PRO A 136 11.27 -20.21 -22.73
C PRO A 136 11.81 -20.94 -21.50
N ASN A 137 12.33 -22.16 -21.69
CA ASN A 137 12.82 -23.04 -20.61
C ASN A 137 14.33 -22.90 -20.31
N TYR A 138 15.00 -21.88 -20.87
CA TYR A 138 16.44 -21.70 -20.77
C TYR A 138 16.95 -21.71 -19.33
N TYR A 139 16.47 -20.78 -18.51
CA TYR A 139 16.88 -20.67 -17.12
C TYR A 139 16.43 -21.88 -16.29
N TYR A 140 15.20 -22.37 -16.49
CA TYR A 140 14.73 -23.57 -15.79
C TYR A 140 15.66 -24.76 -16.01
N ASN A 141 16.09 -25.02 -17.26
CA ASN A 141 16.97 -26.14 -17.57
C ASN A 141 18.39 -26.01 -17.00
N ILE A 142 18.89 -24.80 -16.80
CA ILE A 142 20.20 -24.56 -16.20
C ILE A 142 20.16 -24.73 -14.67
N PHE A 143 19.10 -24.22 -14.04
CA PHE A 143 19.10 -23.97 -12.60
C PHE A 143 18.24 -24.95 -11.77
N LYS A 144 17.22 -25.60 -12.34
CA LYS A 144 16.19 -26.35 -11.59
C LYS A 144 16.71 -27.41 -10.61
N ASP A 145 17.88 -27.99 -10.88
CA ASP A 145 18.46 -29.06 -10.05
C ASP A 145 19.43 -28.52 -8.98
N TYR A 146 19.67 -27.21 -8.95
CA TYR A 146 20.67 -26.56 -8.10
C TYR A 146 20.06 -25.53 -7.14
N VAL A 147 19.03 -24.80 -7.55
CA VAL A 147 18.42 -23.70 -6.79
C VAL A 147 17.49 -24.19 -5.68
N THR A 148 17.10 -23.27 -4.80
CA THR A 148 16.07 -23.50 -3.77
C THR A 148 14.70 -23.82 -4.38
N ASP A 149 13.79 -24.39 -3.58
CA ASP A 149 12.47 -24.83 -4.05
C ASP A 149 11.61 -23.69 -4.60
N ASP A 150 11.68 -22.50 -4.00
CA ASP A 150 10.99 -21.30 -4.46
C ASP A 150 11.56 -20.80 -5.80
N TYR A 151 12.88 -20.74 -5.96
CA TYR A 151 13.49 -20.41 -7.26
C TYR A 151 13.13 -21.43 -8.34
N ARG A 152 13.16 -22.72 -8.01
CA ARG A 152 12.80 -23.79 -8.95
C ARG A 152 11.34 -23.66 -9.42
N GLU A 153 10.41 -23.41 -8.50
CA GLU A 153 8.99 -23.23 -8.82
C GLU A 153 8.73 -21.93 -9.57
N TYR A 154 9.41 -20.83 -9.22
CA TYR A 154 9.36 -19.58 -9.98
C TYR A 154 9.83 -19.77 -11.43
N LEU A 155 10.95 -20.46 -11.64
CA LEU A 155 11.47 -20.78 -12.97
C LEU A 155 10.51 -21.68 -13.74
N GLU A 156 9.82 -22.60 -13.05
CA GLU A 156 8.79 -23.45 -13.64
C GLU A 156 7.57 -22.65 -14.11
N ILE A 157 7.06 -21.75 -13.28
CA ILE A 157 5.92 -20.89 -13.61
C ILE A 157 6.28 -19.99 -14.80
N THR A 158 7.41 -19.29 -14.71
CA THR A 158 7.83 -18.32 -15.74
C THR A 158 8.09 -19.00 -17.08
N TYR A 159 8.71 -20.19 -17.12
CA TYR A 159 8.90 -20.86 -18.41
C TYR A 159 7.57 -21.24 -19.05
N LYS A 160 6.61 -21.79 -18.27
CA LYS A 160 5.29 -22.20 -18.81
C LYS A 160 4.52 -21.01 -19.35
N GLU A 161 4.64 -19.86 -18.68
CA GLU A 161 4.02 -18.62 -19.15
C GLU A 161 4.67 -18.07 -20.42
N ASN A 162 5.98 -18.26 -20.59
CA ASN A 162 6.73 -17.84 -21.78
C ASN A 162 6.51 -18.78 -22.98
N GLU A 163 6.27 -20.08 -22.76
CA GLU A 163 5.92 -21.03 -23.83
C GLU A 163 4.56 -20.70 -24.47
N GLU A 164 3.69 -20.01 -23.74
CA GLU A 164 2.38 -19.60 -24.22
C GLU A 164 2.09 -18.15 -23.83
N PRO A 165 2.60 -17.17 -24.60
CA PRO A 165 2.36 -15.77 -24.33
C PRO A 165 0.86 -15.46 -24.21
N TYR A 166 0.48 -14.66 -23.21
CA TYR A 166 -0.92 -14.37 -22.92
C TYR A 166 -1.39 -13.02 -23.47
N PHE A 167 -0.47 -12.18 -23.97
CA PHE A 167 -0.74 -10.81 -24.36
C PHE A 167 0.14 -10.38 -25.53
N THR A 168 -0.45 -9.73 -26.54
CA THR A 168 0.26 -9.02 -27.61
C THR A 168 -0.61 -7.88 -28.12
N ASP A 169 -0.02 -6.74 -28.43
CA ASP A 169 -0.68 -5.55 -29.00
C ASP A 169 -2.08 -5.23 -28.41
N GLY A 170 -2.14 -5.06 -27.09
CA GLY A 170 -3.40 -4.73 -26.40
C GLY A 170 -4.43 -5.87 -26.33
N SER A 171 -4.08 -7.07 -26.78
CA SER A 171 -5.01 -8.20 -26.96
C SER A 171 -4.62 -9.38 -26.07
N ILE A 172 -5.60 -9.92 -25.35
CA ILE A 172 -5.44 -11.13 -24.55
C ILE A 172 -5.47 -12.35 -25.49
N LEU A 173 -4.39 -13.12 -25.53
CA LEU A 173 -4.19 -14.25 -26.44
C LEU A 173 -4.74 -15.59 -25.90
N VAL A 174 -5.05 -15.65 -24.61
CA VAL A 174 -5.53 -16.84 -23.93
C VAL A 174 -6.93 -16.65 -23.38
N SER A 175 -7.62 -17.75 -23.08
CA SER A 175 -8.93 -17.69 -22.44
C SER A 175 -8.87 -17.04 -21.05
N TYR A 176 -9.96 -16.39 -20.64
CA TYR A 176 -10.07 -15.77 -19.32
C TYR A 176 -9.83 -16.74 -18.15
N ASP A 177 -10.31 -17.99 -18.26
CA ASP A 177 -10.02 -19.05 -17.29
C ASP A 177 -8.51 -19.26 -17.07
N LYS A 178 -7.72 -19.08 -18.13
CA LYS A 178 -6.27 -19.25 -18.07
C LYS A 178 -5.57 -18.08 -17.40
N ILE A 179 -6.10 -16.87 -17.57
CA ILE A 179 -5.66 -15.70 -16.80
C ILE A 179 -5.95 -15.91 -15.32
N ALA A 180 -7.14 -16.44 -14.98
CA ALA A 180 -7.48 -16.80 -13.60
C ALA A 180 -6.53 -17.87 -13.03
N ASP A 181 -6.19 -18.90 -13.81
CA ASP A 181 -5.25 -19.94 -13.38
C ASP A 181 -3.83 -19.38 -13.14
N ARG A 182 -3.34 -18.47 -13.98
CA ARG A 182 -2.04 -17.79 -13.78
C ARG A 182 -2.06 -16.89 -12.56
N LEU A 183 -3.10 -16.08 -12.38
CA LEU A 183 -3.33 -15.29 -11.18
C LEU A 183 -3.22 -16.17 -9.92
N LEU A 184 -3.99 -17.27 -9.88
CA LEU A 184 -4.01 -18.18 -8.73
C LEU A 184 -2.67 -18.89 -8.52
N THR A 185 -1.94 -19.16 -9.59
CA THR A 185 -0.58 -19.72 -9.51
C THR A 185 0.35 -18.78 -8.75
N TRP A 186 0.32 -17.48 -9.05
CA TRP A 186 1.12 -16.47 -8.34
C TRP A 186 0.62 -16.22 -6.91
N GLU A 187 -0.69 -16.22 -6.66
CA GLU A 187 -1.23 -16.17 -5.29
C GLU A 187 -0.74 -17.35 -4.43
N ASN A 188 -0.75 -18.56 -4.99
CA ASN A 188 -0.29 -19.75 -4.30
C ASN A 188 1.23 -19.73 -4.06
N PHE A 189 2.02 -19.21 -5.01
CA PHE A 189 3.45 -19.02 -4.84
C PHE A 189 3.75 -18.11 -3.64
N LEU A 190 3.11 -16.95 -3.56
CA LEU A 190 3.27 -15.98 -2.47
C LEU A 190 2.83 -16.56 -1.12
N LYS A 191 1.76 -17.36 -1.11
CA LYS A 191 1.29 -18.06 0.10
C LYS A 191 2.27 -19.13 0.58
N LYS A 192 2.90 -19.85 -0.36
CA LYS A 192 3.84 -20.93 -0.07
C LYS A 192 5.22 -20.42 0.34
N TYR A 193 5.69 -19.33 -0.29
CA TYR A 193 7.01 -18.74 -0.09
C TYR A 193 6.95 -17.24 0.25
N PRO A 194 6.31 -16.85 1.37
CA PRO A 194 6.12 -15.45 1.72
C PRO A 194 7.43 -14.70 2.00
N ASN A 195 8.51 -15.42 2.33
CA ASN A 195 9.84 -14.87 2.64
C ASN A 195 10.87 -15.10 1.52
N SER A 196 10.44 -15.50 0.32
CA SER A 196 11.34 -15.67 -0.82
C SER A 196 11.92 -14.34 -1.27
N ASP A 197 13.18 -14.34 -1.72
CA ASP A 197 13.80 -13.18 -2.38
C ASP A 197 13.08 -12.79 -3.69
N LEU A 198 12.26 -13.70 -4.25
CA LEU A 198 11.44 -13.50 -5.45
C LEU A 198 10.04 -12.97 -5.15
N ALA A 199 9.67 -12.82 -3.87
CA ALA A 199 8.28 -12.55 -3.50
C ALA A 199 7.78 -11.18 -4.00
N GLU A 200 8.66 -10.17 -4.13
CA GLU A 200 8.27 -8.86 -4.67
C GLU A 200 7.94 -8.97 -6.17
N ILE A 201 8.79 -9.64 -6.94
CA ILE A 201 8.59 -9.91 -8.37
C ILE A 201 7.32 -10.74 -8.59
N ALA A 202 7.12 -11.78 -7.78
CA ALA A 202 5.92 -12.62 -7.82
C ALA A 202 4.65 -11.82 -7.49
N ASN A 203 4.72 -10.88 -6.55
CA ASN A 203 3.59 -10.01 -6.20
C ASN A 203 3.26 -9.04 -7.35
N GLU A 204 4.25 -8.48 -8.02
CA GLU A 204 4.05 -7.66 -9.22
C GLU A 204 3.37 -8.46 -10.35
N LYS A 205 3.85 -9.69 -10.63
CA LYS A 205 3.22 -10.58 -11.61
C LYS A 205 1.78 -10.90 -11.25
N CYS A 206 1.51 -11.24 -9.99
CA CYS A 206 0.17 -11.45 -9.47
C CYS A 206 -0.74 -10.23 -9.72
N ASN A 207 -0.25 -9.04 -9.40
CA ASN A 207 -0.99 -7.78 -9.56
C ASN A 207 -1.24 -7.41 -11.03
N ILE A 208 -0.33 -7.74 -11.95
CA ILE A 208 -0.57 -7.60 -13.39
C ILE A 208 -1.75 -8.48 -13.80
N TYR A 209 -1.74 -9.76 -13.41
CA TYR A 209 -2.84 -10.67 -13.72
C TYR A 209 -4.16 -10.24 -13.05
N ARG A 210 -4.14 -9.68 -11.84
CA ARG A 210 -5.33 -9.08 -11.20
C ARG A 210 -5.94 -7.98 -12.06
N ARG A 211 -5.12 -7.04 -12.55
CA ARG A 211 -5.60 -5.94 -13.40
C ARG A 211 -6.22 -6.46 -14.69
N ILE A 212 -5.52 -7.36 -15.37
CA ILE A 212 -5.97 -7.91 -16.65
C ILE A 212 -7.24 -8.77 -16.47
N TYR A 213 -7.31 -9.53 -15.39
CA TYR A 213 -8.49 -10.34 -15.06
C TYR A 213 -9.70 -9.52 -14.63
N ILE A 214 -9.53 -8.31 -14.07
CA ILE A 214 -10.67 -7.52 -13.59
C ILE A 214 -11.07 -6.46 -14.61
N LEU A 215 -10.11 -5.79 -15.24
CA LEU A 215 -10.34 -4.67 -16.16
C LEU A 215 -10.37 -5.12 -17.63
N GLY A 216 -9.77 -6.27 -17.95
CA GLY A 216 -9.57 -6.72 -19.32
C GLY A 216 -8.36 -6.03 -19.96
N SER A 217 -8.40 -5.87 -21.28
CA SER A 217 -7.44 -5.09 -22.05
C SER A 217 -8.12 -3.99 -22.82
N ASP A 218 -7.36 -3.06 -23.41
CA ASP A 218 -7.93 -1.93 -24.17
C ASP A 218 -8.84 -2.40 -25.31
N ASN A 219 -8.49 -3.51 -25.97
CA ASN A 219 -9.27 -4.10 -27.06
C ASN A 219 -10.41 -5.02 -26.59
N ALA A 220 -10.38 -5.43 -25.31
CA ALA A 220 -11.35 -6.35 -24.73
C ALA A 220 -11.62 -5.99 -23.25
N PRO A 221 -12.20 -4.80 -22.97
CA PRO A 221 -12.48 -4.38 -21.61
C PRO A 221 -13.57 -5.24 -20.99
N THR A 222 -13.54 -5.38 -19.67
CA THR A 222 -14.58 -6.15 -18.95
C THR A 222 -15.88 -5.38 -18.75
N ARG A 223 -15.89 -4.08 -19.04
CA ARG A 223 -17.08 -3.19 -19.10
C ARG A 223 -17.22 -2.57 -20.49
N GLU A 224 -18.46 -2.33 -20.89
CA GLU A 224 -18.82 -1.75 -22.19
C GLU A 224 -19.83 -0.61 -22.02
N GLY A 225 -20.04 0.17 -23.09
CA GLY A 225 -20.92 1.33 -23.08
C GLY A 225 -20.31 2.51 -22.32
N GLY A 226 -21.15 3.43 -21.84
CA GLY A 226 -20.76 4.40 -20.82
C GLY A 226 -19.81 5.55 -21.19
N TRP A 227 -19.07 5.47 -22.30
CA TRP A 227 -18.04 6.46 -22.67
C TRP A 227 -18.55 7.90 -22.85
N GLU A 228 -19.81 8.07 -23.25
CA GLU A 228 -20.47 9.38 -23.36
C GLU A 228 -21.30 9.74 -22.11
N ASN A 229 -21.72 8.73 -21.35
CA ASN A 229 -22.47 8.89 -20.10
C ASN A 229 -22.21 7.69 -19.18
N ASN A 230 -21.45 7.92 -18.12
CA ASN A 230 -21.00 6.94 -17.14
C ASN A 230 -22.10 6.01 -16.61
N GLU A 231 -23.36 6.48 -16.50
CA GLU A 231 -24.47 5.66 -16.03
C GLU A 231 -24.81 4.48 -16.95
N LEU A 232 -24.39 4.54 -18.21
CA LEU A 232 -24.62 3.55 -19.25
C LEU A 232 -23.53 2.47 -19.32
N PHE A 233 -22.47 2.56 -18.51
CA PHE A 233 -21.54 1.43 -18.37
C PHE A 233 -22.31 0.20 -17.91
N TYR A 234 -21.97 -0.95 -18.47
CA TYR A 234 -22.44 -2.27 -18.04
C TYR A 234 -21.32 -3.30 -18.15
N ILE A 235 -21.42 -4.37 -17.37
CA ILE A 235 -20.54 -5.54 -17.46
C ILE A 235 -21.26 -6.58 -18.32
N PRO A 236 -20.67 -7.03 -19.46
CA PRO A 236 -21.24 -8.09 -20.28
C PRO A 236 -21.54 -9.35 -19.46
N GLU A 237 -22.62 -10.06 -19.80
CA GLU A 237 -23.13 -11.19 -19.01
C GLU A 237 -22.09 -12.30 -18.81
N ASN A 238 -21.24 -12.55 -19.81
CA ASN A 238 -20.18 -13.56 -19.72
C ASN A 238 -19.11 -13.18 -18.68
N ASN A 239 -18.69 -11.91 -18.64
CA ASN A 239 -17.72 -11.42 -17.67
C ASN A 239 -18.31 -11.46 -16.26
N LEU A 240 -19.57 -11.06 -16.10
CA LEU A 240 -20.27 -11.12 -14.81
C LEU A 240 -20.41 -12.58 -14.31
N LYS A 241 -20.74 -13.53 -15.18
CA LYS A 241 -20.78 -14.96 -14.85
C LYS A 241 -19.42 -15.46 -14.37
N GLU A 242 -18.35 -15.04 -15.05
CA GLU A 242 -16.99 -15.43 -14.70
C GLU A 242 -16.55 -14.86 -13.34
N PHE A 243 -16.84 -13.58 -13.06
CA PHE A 243 -16.58 -12.99 -11.75
C PHE A 243 -17.34 -13.72 -10.64
N ASN A 244 -18.62 -14.03 -10.83
CA ASN A 244 -19.41 -14.78 -9.85
C ASN A 244 -18.84 -16.18 -9.63
N ARG A 245 -18.43 -16.89 -10.71
CA ARG A 245 -17.79 -18.20 -10.61
C ARG A 245 -16.49 -18.12 -9.79
N PHE A 246 -15.65 -17.12 -10.02
CA PHE A 246 -14.40 -16.95 -9.28
C PHE A 246 -14.66 -16.71 -7.78
N ILE A 247 -15.60 -15.82 -7.46
CA ILE A 247 -16.00 -15.51 -6.08
C ILE A 247 -16.52 -16.77 -5.35
N GLU A 248 -17.34 -17.59 -6.02
CA GLU A 248 -17.88 -18.82 -5.44
C GLU A 248 -16.82 -19.91 -5.27
N LYS A 249 -15.93 -20.07 -6.25
CA LYS A 249 -14.94 -21.16 -6.29
C LYS A 249 -13.73 -20.87 -5.40
N TYR A 250 -13.33 -19.62 -5.27
CA TYR A 250 -12.13 -19.19 -4.53
C TYR A 250 -12.46 -18.10 -3.51
N PRO A 251 -13.35 -18.35 -2.54
CA PRO A 251 -13.81 -17.33 -1.59
C PRO A 251 -12.69 -16.76 -0.72
N ASP A 252 -11.61 -17.53 -0.52
CA ASP A 252 -10.44 -17.13 0.28
C ASP A 252 -9.37 -16.39 -0.55
N SER A 253 -9.57 -16.21 -1.87
CA SER A 253 -8.63 -15.46 -2.71
C SER A 253 -8.72 -13.96 -2.37
N PRO A 254 -7.59 -13.28 -2.11
CA PRO A 254 -7.56 -11.82 -1.92
C PRO A 254 -8.17 -11.06 -3.11
N THR A 255 -8.12 -11.63 -4.31
CA THR A 255 -8.69 -11.02 -5.52
C THR A 255 -10.21 -10.88 -5.46
N VAL A 256 -10.91 -11.65 -4.62
CA VAL A 256 -12.37 -11.52 -4.41
C VAL A 256 -12.74 -10.12 -3.92
N GLU A 257 -11.92 -9.50 -3.07
CA GLU A 257 -12.15 -8.13 -2.60
C GLU A 257 -12.12 -7.13 -3.76
N LEU A 258 -11.14 -7.27 -4.66
CA LEU A 258 -10.96 -6.41 -5.82
C LEU A 258 -12.08 -6.57 -6.85
N ILE A 259 -12.54 -7.81 -7.08
CA ILE A 259 -13.69 -8.08 -7.94
C ILE A 259 -14.94 -7.40 -7.38
N LYS A 260 -15.23 -7.54 -6.08
CA LYS A 260 -16.38 -6.89 -5.44
C LYS A 260 -16.30 -5.37 -5.54
N PHE A 261 -15.13 -4.80 -5.25
CA PHE A 261 -14.88 -3.37 -5.42
C PHE A 261 -15.18 -2.91 -6.85
N TYR A 262 -14.70 -3.64 -7.86
CA TYR A 262 -14.97 -3.33 -9.26
C TYR A 262 -16.48 -3.43 -9.59
N LEU A 263 -17.16 -4.49 -9.17
CA LEU A 263 -18.60 -4.68 -9.39
C LEU A 263 -19.47 -3.61 -8.72
N GLU A 264 -19.02 -3.04 -7.61
CA GLU A 264 -19.69 -1.93 -6.93
C GLU A 264 -19.47 -0.58 -7.65
N ASN A 265 -18.34 -0.44 -8.37
CA ASN A 265 -17.86 0.85 -8.88
C ASN A 265 -17.71 0.93 -10.41
N TYR A 266 -18.02 -0.11 -11.19
CA TYR A 266 -17.75 -0.16 -12.65
C TYR A 266 -18.37 0.96 -13.48
N LYS A 267 -19.39 1.65 -12.94
CA LYS A 267 -20.01 2.83 -13.56
C LYS A 267 -19.21 4.11 -13.38
N ASN A 268 -18.27 4.15 -12.45
CA ASN A 268 -17.37 5.29 -12.29
C ASN A 268 -16.38 5.31 -13.47
N ILE A 269 -16.21 6.47 -14.11
CA ILE A 269 -15.28 6.63 -15.23
C ILE A 269 -13.84 6.32 -14.80
N ASP A 270 -13.50 6.65 -13.56
CA ASP A 270 -12.16 6.50 -13.00
C ASP A 270 -11.93 5.13 -12.34
N VAL A 271 -12.86 4.17 -12.47
CA VAL A 271 -12.78 2.86 -11.79
C VAL A 271 -11.48 2.10 -12.08
N ASP A 272 -10.93 2.24 -13.29
CA ASP A 272 -9.70 1.56 -13.71
C ASP A 272 -8.48 2.11 -12.93
N THR A 273 -8.43 3.44 -12.77
CA THR A 273 -7.44 4.16 -11.95
C THR A 273 -7.61 3.80 -10.47
N LEU A 274 -8.84 3.87 -9.95
CA LEU A 274 -9.15 3.57 -8.55
C LEU A 274 -8.78 2.13 -8.18
N LEU A 275 -9.10 1.16 -9.04
CA LEU A 275 -8.72 -0.24 -8.83
C LEU A 275 -7.20 -0.41 -8.86
N SER A 276 -6.51 0.24 -9.79
CA SER A 276 -5.05 0.16 -9.91
C SER A 276 -4.35 0.76 -8.69
N GLU A 277 -4.81 1.92 -8.22
CA GLU A 277 -4.31 2.54 -6.99
C GLU A 277 -4.59 1.65 -5.77
N LYS A 278 -5.78 1.05 -5.68
CA LYS A 278 -6.11 0.10 -4.61
C LYS A 278 -5.20 -1.12 -4.66
N ILE A 279 -4.85 -1.64 -5.84
CA ILE A 279 -3.89 -2.75 -5.95
C ILE A 279 -2.51 -2.31 -5.45
N ASP A 280 -2.02 -1.15 -5.86
CA ASP A 280 -0.67 -0.70 -5.52
C ASP A 280 -0.51 -0.29 -4.05
N LYS A 281 -1.50 0.42 -3.49
CA LYS A 281 -1.47 0.86 -2.09
C LYS A 281 -1.60 -0.31 -1.12
N GLU A 282 -2.33 -1.34 -1.53
CA GLU A 282 -3.06 -2.18 -0.59
C GLU A 282 -2.74 -3.68 -0.82
N PHE A 283 -2.33 -4.09 -2.02
CA PHE A 283 -1.95 -5.46 -2.42
C PHE A 283 -0.46 -5.57 -2.78
N TYR A 284 0.39 -5.03 -1.92
CA TYR A 284 1.85 -5.13 -2.02
C TYR A 284 2.39 -6.33 -1.22
N LEU A 285 3.67 -6.68 -1.41
CA LEU A 285 4.32 -7.76 -0.64
C LEU A 285 4.23 -7.49 0.88
N GLY A 286 3.69 -8.45 1.64
CA GLY A 286 3.41 -8.31 3.07
C GLY A 286 2.10 -7.58 3.40
N GLY A 287 1.44 -6.95 2.43
CA GLY A 287 0.15 -6.27 2.61
C GLY A 287 -0.96 -7.22 3.07
N ILE A 288 -1.01 -8.44 2.53
CA ILE A 288 -1.99 -9.47 2.95
C ILE A 288 -1.77 -9.87 4.42
N GLU A 289 -0.52 -10.14 4.81
CA GLU A 289 -0.18 -10.47 6.21
C GLU A 289 -0.53 -9.32 7.16
N ASN A 290 -0.27 -8.07 6.74
CA ASN A 290 -0.69 -6.89 7.48
C ASN A 290 -2.21 -6.85 7.68
N ARG A 291 -3.00 -7.10 6.63
CA ARG A 291 -4.47 -7.16 6.73
C ARG A 291 -4.95 -8.28 7.66
N GLU A 292 -4.33 -9.46 7.61
CA GLU A 292 -4.64 -10.56 8.52
C GLU A 292 -4.38 -10.18 9.99
N LYS A 293 -3.34 -9.39 10.25
CA LYS A 293 -3.06 -8.79 11.56
C LYS A 293 -4.01 -7.63 11.93
N GLY A 294 -4.91 -7.25 11.02
CA GLY A 294 -5.86 -6.16 11.20
C GLY A 294 -5.37 -4.79 10.75
N ASN A 295 -4.22 -4.71 10.09
CA ASN A 295 -3.65 -3.47 9.60
C ASN A 295 -4.13 -3.15 8.18
N LEU A 296 -4.85 -2.05 8.07
CA LEU A 296 -5.47 -1.56 6.84
C LEU A 296 -4.71 -0.39 6.20
N PHE A 297 -3.59 0.04 6.80
CA PHE A 297 -2.77 1.11 6.24
C PHE A 297 -2.09 0.66 4.94
N SER A 298 -1.88 1.61 4.04
CA SER A 298 -1.19 1.39 2.76
C SER A 298 0.29 1.06 2.93
N LYS A 299 0.96 0.63 1.85
CA LYS A 299 2.42 0.41 1.81
C LYS A 299 3.18 1.62 2.32
N GLU A 300 2.80 2.80 1.83
CA GLU A 300 3.48 4.06 2.14
C GLU A 300 3.34 4.42 3.62
N SER A 301 2.13 4.35 4.17
CA SER A 301 1.90 4.57 5.61
C SER A 301 2.61 3.55 6.48
N ASN A 302 2.70 2.29 6.06
CA ASN A 302 3.46 1.28 6.80
C ASN A 302 4.96 1.55 6.82
N ASN A 303 5.52 2.08 5.72
CA ASN A 303 6.90 2.53 5.71
C ASN A 303 7.13 3.68 6.70
N LEU A 304 6.17 4.63 6.77
CA LEU A 304 6.22 5.72 7.75
C LEU A 304 6.07 5.22 9.19
N LEU A 305 5.27 4.17 9.44
CA LEU A 305 5.18 3.54 10.77
C LEU A 305 6.52 2.90 11.20
N GLU A 306 7.25 2.28 10.28
CA GLU A 306 8.59 1.78 10.57
C GLU A 306 9.59 2.92 10.85
N GLU A 307 9.49 4.04 10.12
CA GLU A 307 10.26 5.25 10.44
C GLU A 307 9.92 5.78 11.84
N PHE A 308 8.63 5.88 12.18
CA PHE A 308 8.16 6.29 13.51
C PHE A 308 8.77 5.42 14.63
N LYS A 309 8.77 4.10 14.42
CA LYS A 309 9.35 3.13 15.35
C LYS A 309 10.85 3.31 15.50
N LYS A 310 11.58 3.49 14.39
CA LYS A 310 13.02 3.74 14.41
C LYS A 310 13.36 5.06 15.13
N ASN A 311 12.63 6.14 14.85
CA ASN A 311 12.82 7.43 15.49
C ASN A 311 12.62 7.33 17.01
N LYS A 312 11.61 6.57 17.45
CA LYS A 312 11.38 6.27 18.88
C LYS A 312 12.57 5.56 19.52
N GLU A 313 13.14 4.54 18.86
CA GLU A 313 14.32 3.81 19.36
C GLU A 313 15.55 4.72 19.47
N GLU A 314 15.77 5.59 18.48
CA GLU A 314 16.84 6.58 18.50
C GLU A 314 16.69 7.58 19.65
N VAL A 315 15.48 8.08 19.89
CA VAL A 315 15.18 8.98 21.02
C VAL A 315 15.44 8.30 22.35
N ILE A 316 15.00 7.05 22.54
CA ILE A 316 15.28 6.27 23.76
C ILE A 316 16.79 6.19 24.02
N ASN A 317 17.59 6.03 22.97
CA ASN A 317 19.05 5.96 23.11
C ASN A 317 19.67 7.31 23.45
N LYS A 318 19.22 8.41 22.83
CA LYS A 318 19.68 9.77 23.17
C LYS A 318 19.37 10.11 24.62
N LEU A 319 18.14 9.82 25.07
CA LEU A 319 17.67 10.14 26.42
C LEU A 319 18.53 9.50 27.53
N LYS A 320 19.10 8.30 27.31
CA LYS A 320 19.94 7.61 28.30
C LYS A 320 21.20 8.39 28.68
N THR A 321 21.69 9.27 27.81
CA THR A 321 22.94 10.01 28.00
C THR A 321 22.74 11.53 28.16
N SER A 322 21.50 12.01 28.04
CA SER A 322 21.18 13.44 28.09
C SER A 322 21.02 13.96 29.52
N SER A 323 21.29 15.26 29.72
CA SER A 323 20.80 15.97 30.90
C SER A 323 19.27 16.14 30.82
N LYS A 324 18.65 16.61 31.89
CA LYS A 324 17.20 16.85 31.89
C LYS A 324 16.79 17.94 30.91
N GLU A 325 17.56 19.02 30.85
CA GLU A 325 17.33 20.15 29.95
C GLU A 325 17.50 19.72 28.49
N ALA A 326 18.53 18.92 28.19
CA ALA A 326 18.69 18.34 26.86
C ALA A 326 17.56 17.34 26.52
N ALA A 327 17.02 16.61 27.50
CA ALA A 327 15.88 15.73 27.30
C ALA A 327 14.58 16.50 26.99
N ASP A 328 14.42 17.71 27.55
CA ASP A 328 13.31 18.61 27.23
C ASP A 328 13.38 19.09 25.76
N GLU A 329 14.57 19.46 25.29
CA GLU A 329 14.79 19.83 23.87
C GLU A 329 14.50 18.64 22.94
N ILE A 330 14.99 17.45 23.29
CA ILE A 330 14.69 16.21 22.55
C ILE A 330 13.18 15.96 22.50
N PHE A 331 12.45 16.20 23.60
CA PHE A 331 11.00 16.06 23.60
C PHE A 331 10.35 16.99 22.57
N GLN A 332 10.71 18.28 22.57
CA GLN A 332 10.11 19.28 21.67
C GLN A 332 10.36 18.94 20.20
N GLU A 333 11.60 18.56 19.86
CA GLU A 333 11.94 18.15 18.50
C GLU A 333 11.21 16.86 18.10
N TYR A 334 11.18 15.87 18.99
CA TYR A 334 10.57 14.57 18.72
C TYR A 334 9.05 14.66 18.60
N SER A 335 8.36 15.41 19.47
CA SER A 335 6.92 15.55 19.41
C SER A 335 6.47 16.24 18.12
N LYS A 336 7.21 17.26 17.68
CA LYS A 336 6.93 17.93 16.41
C LYS A 336 7.17 17.01 15.21
N SER A 337 8.30 16.29 15.21
CA SER A 337 8.59 15.32 14.13
C SER A 337 7.55 14.20 14.07
N ASN A 338 7.04 13.74 15.21
CA ASN A 338 5.99 12.74 15.27
C ASN A 338 4.67 13.30 14.72
N GLU A 339 4.27 14.51 15.11
CA GLU A 339 3.07 15.18 14.60
C GLU A 339 3.10 15.25 13.07
N GLU A 340 4.22 15.71 12.48
CA GLU A 340 4.40 15.78 11.03
C GLU A 340 4.31 14.40 10.34
N LEU A 341 4.80 13.34 11.00
CA LEU A 341 4.76 11.98 10.46
C LEU A 341 3.33 11.41 10.51
N LEU A 342 2.63 11.57 11.64
CA LEU A 342 1.26 11.10 11.80
C LEU A 342 0.30 11.88 10.88
N GLU A 343 0.49 13.19 10.70
CA GLU A 343 -0.27 13.99 9.74
C GLU A 343 -0.11 13.46 8.30
N LYS A 344 1.12 13.09 7.90
CA LYS A 344 1.37 12.47 6.58
C LYS A 344 0.62 11.15 6.43
N ILE A 345 0.68 10.26 7.43
CA ILE A 345 -0.05 8.98 7.40
C ILE A 345 -1.56 9.24 7.29
N ASN A 346 -2.09 10.13 8.12
CA ASN A 346 -3.50 10.51 8.10
C ASN A 346 -3.95 11.03 6.74
N LYS A 347 -3.08 11.76 6.03
CA LYS A 347 -3.35 12.26 4.69
C LYS A 347 -3.29 11.17 3.62
N ILE A 348 -2.30 10.29 3.68
CA ILE A 348 -2.11 9.19 2.70
C ILE A 348 -3.32 8.26 2.73
N ASP A 349 -3.75 7.86 3.93
CA ASP A 349 -4.85 6.92 4.13
C ASP A 349 -6.13 7.61 4.59
N ALA A 350 -6.34 8.88 4.19
CA ALA A 350 -7.52 9.66 4.57
C ALA A 350 -8.83 8.97 4.17
N GLU A 351 -8.90 8.36 2.99
CA GLU A 351 -10.10 7.63 2.55
C GLU A 351 -10.38 6.42 3.46
N MET A 352 -9.35 5.62 3.75
CA MET A 352 -9.46 4.49 4.68
C MET A 352 -9.87 4.96 6.07
N LEU A 353 -9.30 6.06 6.56
CA LEU A 353 -9.66 6.64 7.85
C LEU A 353 -11.04 7.30 7.85
N ASN A 354 -11.56 7.77 6.73
CA ASN A 354 -12.89 8.39 6.67
C ASN A 354 -14.01 7.34 6.70
N ILE A 355 -13.87 6.26 5.94
CA ILE A 355 -14.96 5.30 5.73
C ILE A 355 -14.62 3.84 6.07
N GLY A 356 -13.36 3.52 6.31
CA GLY A 356 -12.87 2.15 6.39
C GLY A 356 -13.38 1.34 7.58
N PHE A 357 -13.85 1.99 8.64
CA PHE A 357 -14.37 1.33 9.84
C PHE A 357 -15.90 1.45 10.00
N TYR A 358 -16.63 1.96 9.00
CA TYR A 358 -18.10 2.00 9.02
C TYR A 358 -18.71 0.81 8.28
N LYS A 359 -19.80 0.26 8.82
CA LYS A 359 -20.58 -0.83 8.21
C LYS A 359 -21.24 -0.41 6.88
N ASP A 360 -21.70 0.84 6.83
CA ASP A 360 -22.31 1.45 5.64
C ASP A 360 -21.46 2.64 5.20
N LYS A 361 -20.91 2.54 3.98
CA LYS A 361 -20.01 3.54 3.40
C LYS A 361 -20.76 4.69 2.70
N ASN A 362 -22.10 4.61 2.60
CA ASN A 362 -22.93 5.55 1.86
C ASN A 362 -23.76 6.49 2.76
N THR A 363 -23.58 6.47 4.09
CA THR A 363 -24.41 7.29 4.99
C THR A 363 -23.87 8.72 5.11
N ALA A 364 -24.73 9.70 4.82
CA ALA A 364 -24.49 11.12 5.05
C ALA A 364 -24.33 11.52 6.55
N PHE A 365 -24.43 10.56 7.47
CA PHE A 365 -24.29 10.78 8.91
C PHE A 365 -23.59 9.58 9.55
N TYR A 366 -22.32 9.76 9.89
CA TYR A 366 -21.54 8.79 10.63
C TYR A 366 -21.96 8.82 12.11
N LYS A 367 -22.35 7.66 12.65
CA LYS A 367 -22.74 7.50 14.06
C LYS A 367 -21.96 6.33 14.65
N ASP A 368 -21.62 6.42 15.93
CA ASP A 368 -20.88 5.37 16.66
C ASP A 368 -21.49 3.96 16.54
N GLU A 369 -22.82 3.86 16.42
CA GLU A 369 -23.54 2.59 16.27
C GLU A 369 -23.22 1.87 14.93
N ASN A 370 -22.78 2.63 13.93
CA ASN A 370 -22.41 2.13 12.61
C ASN A 370 -20.94 1.69 12.50
N ILE A 371 -20.12 1.87 13.54
CA ILE A 371 -18.71 1.46 13.54
C ILE A 371 -18.59 -0.07 13.62
N GLU A 372 -17.77 -0.66 12.75
CA GLU A 372 -17.27 -2.03 12.83
C GLU A 372 -16.22 -2.16 13.95
N LYS A 373 -16.67 -2.20 15.20
CA LYS A 373 -15.78 -2.23 16.38
C LYS A 373 -14.72 -3.32 16.33
N ASP A 374 -15.08 -4.54 15.91
CA ASP A 374 -14.12 -5.65 15.80
C ASP A 374 -12.98 -5.36 14.80
N LYS A 375 -13.27 -4.60 13.74
CA LYS A 375 -12.30 -4.20 12.72
C LYS A 375 -11.36 -3.11 13.26
N LEU A 376 -11.93 -2.09 13.91
CA LEU A 376 -11.16 -1.03 14.57
C LEU A 376 -10.28 -1.57 15.70
N ASP A 377 -10.80 -2.49 16.50
CA ASP A 377 -10.06 -3.12 17.60
C ASP A 377 -8.87 -3.94 17.09
N LYS A 378 -9.02 -4.64 15.96
CA LYS A 378 -7.91 -5.34 15.30
C LYS A 378 -6.84 -4.36 14.79
N GLN A 379 -7.24 -3.25 14.16
CA GLN A 379 -6.32 -2.18 13.75
C GLN A 379 -5.55 -1.62 14.96
N ASN A 380 -6.26 -1.28 16.04
CA ASN A 380 -5.65 -0.76 17.27
C ASN A 380 -4.78 -1.79 17.99
N LYS A 381 -5.07 -3.08 17.83
CA LYS A 381 -4.21 -4.15 18.32
C LYS A 381 -2.87 -4.21 17.59
N PHE A 382 -2.87 -4.03 16.27
CA PHE A 382 -1.64 -3.92 15.47
C PHE A 382 -0.82 -2.70 15.91
N LEU A 383 -1.47 -1.55 16.14
CA LEU A 383 -0.79 -0.30 16.50
C LEU A 383 -0.19 -0.26 17.92
N ASN A 384 -0.53 -1.22 18.78
CA ASN A 384 -0.01 -1.32 20.15
C ASN A 384 1.52 -1.31 20.22
N SER A 385 2.22 -1.96 19.29
CA SER A 385 3.69 -2.00 19.28
C SER A 385 4.32 -0.63 19.05
N TYR A 386 3.61 0.24 18.32
CA TYR A 386 4.05 1.60 18.03
C TYR A 386 3.70 2.53 19.21
N GLY A 387 2.64 2.21 19.95
CA GLY A 387 2.08 3.09 20.98
C GLY A 387 1.10 4.10 20.39
N LEU A 388 0.49 3.75 19.26
CA LEU A 388 -0.47 4.55 18.50
C LEU A 388 -1.86 3.91 18.56
N GLU A 389 -2.88 4.68 18.20
CA GLU A 389 -4.25 4.24 18.03
C GLU A 389 -4.98 5.07 16.97
N VAL A 390 -5.96 4.45 16.32
CA VAL A 390 -6.97 5.09 15.50
C VAL A 390 -8.18 5.35 16.38
N VAL A 391 -8.59 6.61 16.47
CA VAL A 391 -9.72 7.06 17.30
C VAL A 391 -10.80 7.69 16.42
N PRO A 392 -12.09 7.52 16.76
CA PRO A 392 -13.17 8.20 16.05
C PRO A 392 -13.10 9.71 16.32
N ILE A 393 -13.41 10.49 15.29
CA ILE A 393 -13.62 11.94 15.34
C ILE A 393 -14.99 12.27 14.70
N GLU A 394 -15.42 13.53 14.74
CA GLU A 394 -16.72 13.95 14.18
C GLU A 394 -16.91 13.46 12.73
N ASP A 395 -15.87 13.60 11.90
CA ASP A 395 -15.85 13.18 10.50
C ASP A 395 -14.81 12.08 10.25
N GLY A 396 -15.08 10.87 10.75
CA GLY A 396 -14.27 9.68 10.45
C GLY A 396 -13.33 9.29 11.59
N PHE A 397 -12.07 9.07 11.27
CA PHE A 397 -11.07 8.58 12.21
C PHE A 397 -9.72 9.28 12.02
N VAL A 398 -8.89 9.28 13.06
CA VAL A 398 -7.52 9.81 13.00
C VAL A 398 -6.56 8.87 13.70
N LEU A 399 -5.38 8.65 13.10
CA LEU A 399 -4.24 8.02 13.76
C LEU A 399 -3.56 9.04 14.68
N THR A 400 -3.42 8.67 15.95
CA THR A 400 -2.80 9.50 16.99
C THR A 400 -2.00 8.63 17.97
N GLU A 401 -1.16 9.26 18.79
CA GLU A 401 -0.47 8.59 19.88
C GLU A 401 -1.44 8.19 21.00
N LYS A 402 -1.20 7.04 21.61
CA LYS A 402 -1.98 6.61 22.78
C LYS A 402 -1.86 7.60 23.93
N LYS A 403 -2.93 7.69 24.74
CA LYS A 403 -2.86 8.36 26.04
C LYS A 403 -1.62 7.89 26.82
N LYS A 404 -0.87 8.84 27.37
CA LYS A 404 0.41 8.64 28.10
C LYS A 404 1.61 8.22 27.27
N PHE A 405 1.56 8.24 25.93
CA PHE A 405 2.72 7.91 25.09
C PHE A 405 3.96 8.71 25.48
N TYR A 406 3.89 10.04 25.40
CA TYR A 406 5.00 10.93 25.74
C TYR A 406 5.38 10.87 27.22
N TYR A 407 4.39 10.85 28.12
CA TYR A 407 4.68 10.71 29.56
C TYR A 407 5.48 9.45 29.86
N ASN A 408 5.09 8.29 29.31
CA ASN A 408 5.80 7.04 29.58
C ASN A 408 7.21 7.02 29.01
N LEU A 409 7.42 7.64 27.85
CA LEU A 409 8.72 7.72 27.21
C LEU A 409 9.67 8.67 27.97
N PHE A 410 9.17 9.82 28.42
CA PHE A 410 10.01 10.91 28.92
C PHE A 410 10.06 11.08 30.45
N LYS A 411 9.10 10.54 31.22
CA LYS A 411 8.92 10.84 32.67
C LYS A 411 10.14 10.69 33.58
N ASN A 412 11.13 9.88 33.20
CA ASN A 412 12.34 9.65 33.99
C ASN A 412 13.53 10.51 33.55
N PHE A 413 13.41 11.20 32.41
CA PHE A 413 14.50 11.90 31.75
C PHE A 413 14.33 13.42 31.77
N VAL A 414 13.10 13.93 31.65
CA VAL A 414 12.82 15.37 31.55
C VAL A 414 12.87 16.09 32.90
N THR A 415 12.84 17.42 32.84
CA THR A 415 12.69 18.31 34.01
C THR A 415 11.34 18.09 34.71
N ASN A 416 11.22 18.63 35.93
CA ASN A 416 10.05 18.38 36.77
C ASN A 416 8.78 19.04 36.22
N ASP A 417 8.88 20.21 35.59
CA ASP A 417 7.75 20.88 34.96
C ASP A 417 7.31 20.11 33.71
N TYR A 418 8.23 19.69 32.83
CA TYR A 418 7.90 18.82 31.68
C TYR A 418 7.23 17.53 32.13
N ARG A 419 7.79 16.85 33.14
CA ARG A 419 7.23 15.60 33.66
C ARG A 419 5.80 15.78 34.16
N GLU A 420 5.55 16.84 34.92
CA GLU A 420 4.24 17.10 35.50
C GLU A 420 3.24 17.56 34.44
N PHE A 421 3.67 18.39 33.49
CA PHE A 421 2.87 18.79 32.33
C PHE A 421 2.43 17.56 31.53
N LEU A 422 3.39 16.70 31.13
CA LEU A 422 3.09 15.48 30.37
C LEU A 422 2.17 14.53 31.12
N ARG A 423 2.28 14.46 32.45
CA ARG A 423 1.38 13.68 33.29
C ARG A 423 -0.04 14.24 33.22
N LEU A 424 -0.21 15.52 33.51
CA LEU A 424 -1.52 16.19 33.51
C LEU A 424 -2.17 16.09 32.13
N TYR A 425 -1.43 16.49 31.09
CA TYR A 425 -1.89 16.44 29.71
C TYR A 425 -2.33 15.03 29.29
N SER A 426 -1.62 13.99 29.73
CA SER A 426 -1.98 12.59 29.41
C SER A 426 -3.23 12.05 30.12
N GLU A 427 -3.76 12.80 31.07
CA GLU A 427 -4.97 12.44 31.83
C GLU A 427 -6.20 13.27 31.39
N GLU A 428 -6.01 14.19 30.45
CA GLU A 428 -7.08 14.98 29.84
C GLU A 428 -8.00 14.11 28.98
N ASP A 429 -9.28 14.50 28.93
CA ASP A 429 -10.31 13.79 28.19
C ASP A 429 -11.37 14.76 27.67
N ILE A 430 -11.71 14.64 26.38
CA ILE A 430 -12.68 15.53 25.73
C ILE A 430 -14.08 15.37 26.33
N ASP A 431 -14.41 14.14 26.75
CA ASP A 431 -15.66 13.75 27.39
C ASP A 431 -15.97 14.59 28.64
N TYR A 432 -14.96 15.12 29.33
CA TYR A 432 -15.17 15.91 30.54
C TYR A 432 -16.00 17.16 30.25
N ILE A 433 -15.78 17.82 29.11
CA ILE A 433 -16.50 19.03 28.74
C ILE A 433 -17.85 18.68 28.11
N GLU A 434 -17.89 17.70 27.20
CA GLU A 434 -19.10 17.31 26.48
C GLU A 434 -20.19 16.77 27.42
N TYR A 435 -19.80 15.96 28.40
CA TYR A 435 -20.70 15.40 29.42
C TYR A 435 -20.53 16.10 30.77
N PHE A 436 -20.54 17.44 30.75
CA PHE A 436 -20.30 18.31 31.91
C PHE A 436 -20.99 17.83 33.19
N ASP A 437 -22.31 17.58 33.14
CA ASP A 437 -23.11 17.20 34.31
C ASP A 437 -22.63 15.89 34.97
N LYS A 438 -22.06 14.97 34.18
CA LYS A 438 -21.53 13.68 34.67
C LYS A 438 -20.15 13.84 35.31
N TYR A 439 -19.37 14.83 34.87
CA TYR A 439 -17.96 14.97 35.22
C TYR A 439 -17.63 16.26 35.99
N VAL A 440 -18.63 17.00 36.45
CA VAL A 440 -18.46 18.28 37.17
C VAL A 440 -17.41 18.22 38.29
N GLU A 441 -17.39 17.14 39.08
CA GLU A 441 -16.39 16.98 40.15
C GLU A 441 -14.97 16.72 39.64
N ILE A 442 -14.84 16.01 38.51
CA ILE A 442 -13.56 15.73 37.85
C ILE A 442 -13.01 17.02 37.25
N ILE A 443 -13.87 17.80 36.58
CA ILE A 443 -13.51 19.11 36.02
C ILE A 443 -12.98 20.03 37.13
N ALA A 444 -13.66 20.07 38.29
CA ALA A 444 -13.18 20.80 39.46
C ALA A 444 -11.77 20.38 39.89
N ASP A 445 -11.50 19.08 39.94
CA ASP A 445 -10.18 18.55 40.31
C ASP A 445 -9.12 18.86 39.24
N ARG A 446 -9.49 18.88 37.95
CA ARG A 446 -8.63 19.29 36.82
C ARG A 446 -8.26 20.77 36.87
N ILE A 447 -9.23 21.65 37.14
CA ILE A 447 -9.00 23.09 37.32
C ILE A 447 -7.88 23.30 38.36
N VAL A 448 -8.01 22.67 39.52
CA VAL A 448 -7.04 22.83 40.62
C VAL A 448 -5.69 22.20 40.28
N ALA A 449 -5.66 21.11 39.52
CA ALA A 449 -4.41 20.51 39.07
C ALA A 449 -3.62 21.47 38.16
N TRP A 450 -4.29 22.12 37.22
CA TRP A 450 -3.65 23.11 36.35
C TRP A 450 -3.31 24.42 37.07
N GLU A 451 -4.13 24.88 38.02
CA GLU A 451 -3.80 26.03 38.90
C GLU A 451 -2.47 25.78 39.62
N LYS A 452 -2.31 24.60 40.24
CA LYS A 452 -1.08 24.22 40.95
C LYS A 452 0.12 24.11 40.02
N PHE A 453 -0.08 23.64 38.79
CA PHE A 453 0.99 23.59 37.80
C PHE A 453 1.49 25.00 37.47
N LEU A 454 0.58 25.92 37.15
CA LEU A 454 0.90 27.30 36.80
C LEU A 454 1.54 28.08 37.96
N GLU A 455 1.09 27.84 39.19
CA GLU A 455 1.70 28.43 40.39
C GLU A 455 3.11 27.89 40.64
N LYS A 456 3.30 26.58 40.49
CA LYS A 456 4.58 25.93 40.77
C LYS A 456 5.62 26.18 39.69
N TYR A 457 5.20 26.36 38.44
CA TYR A 457 6.07 26.48 37.28
C TYR A 457 5.71 27.69 36.40
N PRO A 458 5.85 28.93 36.93
CA PRO A 458 5.48 30.15 36.21
C PRO A 458 6.35 30.43 34.97
N ASP A 459 7.55 29.85 34.92
CA ASP A 459 8.50 30.04 33.82
C ASP A 459 8.56 28.81 32.88
N SER A 460 7.64 27.85 33.01
CA SER A 460 7.63 26.67 32.13
C SER A 460 7.32 27.05 30.68
N ASN A 461 7.97 26.37 29.74
CA ASN A 461 7.66 26.49 28.31
C ASN A 461 6.20 26.12 27.99
N PHE A 462 5.54 25.33 28.84
CA PHE A 462 4.14 24.97 28.68
C PHE A 462 3.16 25.91 29.37
N ARG A 463 3.62 27.00 30.00
CA ARG A 463 2.73 27.92 30.74
C ARG A 463 1.53 28.38 29.91
N LYS A 464 1.76 28.74 28.65
CA LYS A 464 0.68 29.20 27.76
C LYS A 464 -0.36 28.09 27.55
N MET A 465 0.08 26.91 27.14
CA MET A 465 -0.78 25.77 26.86
C MET A 465 -1.53 25.29 28.12
N ALA A 466 -0.84 25.19 29.26
CA ALA A 466 -1.44 24.86 30.55
C ALA A 466 -2.49 25.89 30.98
N ASN A 467 -2.23 27.18 30.73
CA ASN A 467 -3.20 28.24 31.01
C ASN A 467 -4.41 28.17 30.08
N ASP A 468 -4.23 27.88 28.79
CA ASP A 468 -5.34 27.75 27.85
C ASP A 468 -6.29 26.62 28.29
N ILE A 469 -5.76 25.45 28.64
CA ILE A 469 -6.51 24.30 29.17
C ILE A 469 -7.21 24.65 30.50
N TYR A 470 -6.46 25.24 31.44
CA TYR A 470 -7.00 25.69 32.73
C TYR A 470 -8.22 26.61 32.53
N GLN A 471 -8.10 27.61 31.66
CA GLN A 471 -9.14 28.60 31.45
C GLN A 471 -10.35 28.01 30.73
N GLU A 472 -10.15 27.04 29.85
CA GLU A 472 -11.25 26.30 29.22
C GLU A 472 -12.09 25.54 30.26
N TYR A 473 -11.46 24.73 31.11
CA TYR A 473 -12.18 24.05 32.20
C TYR A 473 -12.84 25.02 33.16
N ARG A 474 -12.11 26.07 33.57
CA ARG A 474 -12.62 27.06 34.52
C ARG A 474 -13.83 27.80 33.97
N ARG A 475 -13.82 28.20 32.69
CA ARG A 475 -14.97 28.85 32.04
C ARG A 475 -16.15 27.90 31.93
N THR A 476 -15.92 26.69 31.45
CA THR A 476 -16.95 25.65 31.32
C THR A 476 -17.63 25.39 32.66
N TYR A 477 -16.82 25.20 33.72
CA TYR A 477 -17.30 24.94 35.06
C TYR A 477 -18.09 26.10 35.67
N ILE A 478 -17.57 27.33 35.57
CA ILE A 478 -18.26 28.49 36.12
C ILE A 478 -19.57 28.76 35.36
N PHE A 479 -19.52 28.85 34.02
CA PHE A 479 -20.73 29.16 33.25
C PHE A 479 -21.77 28.05 33.30
N GLY A 480 -21.35 26.78 33.29
CA GLY A 480 -22.25 25.64 33.44
C GLY A 480 -23.02 25.66 34.77
N LEU A 481 -22.40 26.19 35.84
CA LEU A 481 -23.03 26.25 37.16
C LEU A 481 -23.70 27.59 37.48
N THR A 482 -23.39 28.69 36.78
CA THR A 482 -24.04 29.99 36.99
C THR A 482 -25.28 30.21 36.11
N SER A 483 -26.07 29.15 35.87
CA SER A 483 -27.28 29.21 35.05
C SER A 483 -28.39 30.11 35.65
N SER A 484 -29.40 30.44 34.85
CA SER A 484 -30.59 31.15 35.33
C SER A 484 -31.32 30.38 36.43
N GLU A 485 -31.41 29.04 36.34
CA GLU A 485 -32.04 28.24 37.39
C GLU A 485 -31.25 28.32 38.70
N THR A 486 -29.92 28.33 38.63
CA THR A 486 -29.07 28.46 39.82
C THR A 486 -29.25 29.81 40.49
N ARG A 487 -29.31 30.90 39.69
CA ARG A 487 -29.60 32.23 40.22
C ARG A 487 -30.99 32.31 40.85
N GLU A 488 -32.01 31.74 40.21
CA GLU A 488 -33.37 31.69 40.75
C GLU A 488 -33.43 30.90 42.07
N SER A 489 -32.75 29.76 42.14
CA SER A 489 -32.64 28.97 43.38
C SER A 489 -32.07 29.81 44.52
N LEU A 490 -30.98 30.55 44.27
CA LEU A 490 -30.36 31.44 45.24
C LEU A 490 -31.32 32.57 45.68
N MET A 491 -32.03 33.20 44.73
CA MET A 491 -33.05 34.23 45.03
C MET A 491 -34.17 33.70 45.92
N ASN A 492 -34.55 32.44 45.75
CA ASN A 492 -35.56 31.75 46.56
C ASN A 492 -35.02 31.19 47.89
N GLY A 493 -33.75 31.48 48.24
CA GLY A 493 -33.11 31.00 49.47
C GLY A 493 -32.86 29.49 49.50
N LYS A 494 -32.80 28.83 48.34
CA LYS A 494 -32.59 27.38 48.19
C LYS A 494 -31.22 27.08 47.59
N ALA A 495 -30.66 25.93 47.95
CA ALA A 495 -29.44 25.39 47.35
C ALA A 495 -29.78 24.23 46.40
N ASN A 496 -29.77 24.50 45.08
CA ASN A 496 -29.81 23.46 44.07
C ASN A 496 -28.46 22.72 43.98
N GLU A 497 -28.35 21.73 43.10
CA GLU A 497 -27.11 20.94 42.96
C GLU A 497 -25.89 21.80 42.60
N ALA A 498 -26.05 22.81 41.73
CA ALA A 498 -24.96 23.73 41.39
C ALA A 498 -24.45 24.54 42.60
N VAL A 499 -25.35 25.04 43.45
CA VAL A 499 -24.97 25.72 44.70
C VAL A 499 -24.28 24.76 45.67
N LYS A 500 -24.73 23.51 45.76
CA LYS A 500 -24.06 22.50 46.58
C LYS A 500 -22.65 22.22 46.07
N GLU A 501 -22.48 22.12 44.76
CA GLU A 501 -21.19 21.92 44.11
C GLU A 501 -20.23 23.09 44.33
N PHE A 502 -20.72 24.33 44.21
CA PHE A 502 -19.94 25.52 44.56
C PHE A 502 -19.45 25.51 46.01
N ASN A 503 -20.32 25.15 46.95
CA ASN A 503 -19.94 25.00 48.35
C ASN A 503 -18.95 23.85 48.57
N ARG A 504 -19.10 22.73 47.85
CA ARG A 504 -18.14 21.60 47.87
C ARG A 504 -16.77 22.07 47.39
N PHE A 505 -16.71 22.75 46.25
CA PHE A 505 -15.48 23.28 45.67
C PHE A 505 -14.75 24.23 46.63
N ILE A 506 -15.45 25.25 47.15
CA ILE A 506 -14.86 26.20 48.10
C ILE A 506 -14.33 25.49 49.35
N LYS A 507 -15.08 24.50 49.87
CA LYS A 507 -14.66 23.74 51.06
C LYS A 507 -13.43 22.88 50.79
N LYS A 508 -13.37 22.23 49.62
CA LYS A 508 -12.26 21.35 49.24
C LYS A 508 -11.01 22.16 48.85
N TYR A 509 -11.19 23.33 48.25
CA TYR A 509 -10.15 24.16 47.64
C TYR A 509 -10.25 25.64 48.05
N PRO A 510 -10.17 25.98 49.35
CA PRO A 510 -10.50 27.33 49.85
C PRO A 510 -9.59 28.45 49.31
N ASN A 511 -8.36 28.11 48.92
CA ASN A 511 -7.33 29.02 48.42
C ASN A 511 -7.22 29.04 46.88
N SER A 512 -8.10 28.32 46.17
CA SER A 512 -8.10 28.33 44.70
C SER A 512 -8.56 29.70 44.18
N PRO A 513 -7.91 30.29 43.17
CA PRO A 513 -8.42 31.46 42.45
C PRO A 513 -9.84 31.24 41.89
N THR A 514 -10.22 30.01 41.58
CA THR A 514 -11.58 29.66 41.17
C THR A 514 -12.57 29.78 42.34
N SER A 515 -12.17 29.42 43.56
CA SER A 515 -13.00 29.63 44.76
C SER A 515 -13.34 31.10 44.98
N ASP A 516 -12.45 32.04 44.64
CA ASP A 516 -12.71 33.47 44.81
C ASP A 516 -13.75 33.99 43.81
N ILE A 517 -13.77 33.44 42.58
CA ILE A 517 -14.84 33.73 41.62
C ILE A 517 -16.18 33.17 42.11
N ILE A 518 -16.18 31.94 42.63
CA ILE A 518 -17.40 31.30 43.15
C ILE A 518 -17.95 32.08 44.34
N LYS A 519 -17.11 32.44 45.32
CA LYS A 519 -17.52 33.28 46.48
C LYS A 519 -18.12 34.60 46.00
N TYR A 520 -17.46 35.27 45.05
CA TYR A 520 -17.98 36.51 44.48
C TYR A 520 -19.36 36.33 43.83
N TYR A 521 -19.58 35.26 43.07
CA TYR A 521 -20.91 34.96 42.53
C TYR A 521 -21.95 34.76 43.65
N LEU A 522 -21.64 33.94 44.65
CA LEU A 522 -22.55 33.64 45.77
C LEU A 522 -22.85 34.87 46.65
N GLU A 523 -21.95 35.84 46.71
CA GLU A 523 -22.16 37.10 47.44
C GLU A 523 -22.98 38.11 46.61
N ASN A 524 -22.90 38.05 45.28
CA ASN A 524 -23.40 39.10 44.37
C ASN A 524 -24.46 38.61 43.37
N TYR A 525 -25.03 37.41 43.54
CA TYR A 525 -26.02 36.83 42.60
C TYR A 525 -27.26 37.71 42.36
N LYS A 526 -27.55 38.66 43.26
CA LYS A 526 -28.67 39.61 43.14
C LYS A 526 -28.41 40.71 42.10
N GLU A 527 -27.16 40.98 41.74
CA GLU A 527 -26.81 41.97 40.73
C GLU A 527 -27.39 41.57 39.36
N GLU A 528 -28.05 42.51 38.67
CA GLU A 528 -28.70 42.23 37.38
C GLU A 528 -27.69 41.85 36.29
N ASN A 529 -26.47 42.38 36.37
CA ASN A 529 -25.39 42.15 35.42
C ASN A 529 -24.35 41.13 35.93
N ILE A 530 -24.69 40.29 36.91
CA ILE A 530 -23.74 39.38 37.56
C ILE A 530 -22.98 38.49 36.56
N ASN A 531 -23.66 37.95 35.54
CA ASN A 531 -23.02 37.12 34.52
C ASN A 531 -21.93 37.89 33.76
N THR A 532 -22.18 39.14 33.40
CA THR A 532 -21.19 40.02 32.76
C THR A 532 -20.01 40.31 33.69
N LEU A 533 -20.26 40.49 34.99
CA LEU A 533 -19.20 40.72 35.99
C LEU A 533 -18.33 39.47 36.17
N ILE A 534 -18.92 38.28 36.18
CA ILE A 534 -18.21 37.00 36.23
C ILE A 534 -17.37 36.79 34.97
N SER A 535 -17.91 37.01 33.78
CA SER A 535 -17.15 36.94 32.53
C SER A 535 -15.94 37.87 32.54
N LYS A 536 -16.09 39.10 33.03
CA LYS A 536 -14.97 40.04 33.18
C LYS A 536 -13.91 39.54 34.17
N LYS A 537 -14.31 38.92 35.28
CA LYS A 537 -13.36 38.34 36.26
C LYS A 537 -12.63 37.12 35.72
N LEU A 538 -13.26 36.32 34.86
CA LEU A 538 -12.60 35.24 34.14
C LEU A 538 -11.58 35.79 33.13
N ASN A 539 -11.95 36.83 32.38
CA ASN A 539 -11.11 37.44 31.34
C ASN A 539 -9.96 38.31 31.90
N LYS A 540 -10.12 38.93 33.07
CA LYS A 540 -9.03 39.66 33.74
C LYS A 540 -7.83 38.79 34.10
N ASN A 541 -8.01 37.46 34.14
CA ASN A 541 -6.92 36.50 34.33
C ASN A 541 -6.39 35.95 32.98
N TYR A 542 -6.87 36.45 31.84
CA TYR A 542 -6.54 36.00 30.48
C TYR A 542 -5.56 36.95 29.78
N GLU A 543 -5.76 38.26 29.96
CA GLU A 543 -4.77 39.30 29.62
C GLU A 543 -3.90 39.51 30.85
N GLY A 544 -2.74 38.84 30.91
CA GLY A 544 -1.84 38.93 32.06
C GLY A 544 -1.56 40.37 32.48
N GLU A 545 -1.69 40.65 33.78
CA GLU A 545 -0.98 41.77 34.42
C GLU A 545 0.52 41.48 34.51
#